data_AF-A0A482XH13-F1
#
_entry.id   AF-A0A482XH13-F1
#
_cell.length_a   1.000
_cell.length_b   1.000
_cell.length_c   1.000
_cell.angle_alpha   90.00
_cell.angle_beta   90.00
_cell.angle_gamma   90.00
#
_symmetry.space_group_name_H-M   'P 1'
#
loop_
_entity.id
_entity.type
_entity.pdbx_description
1 polymer ?
#
loop_
_entity_poly.entity_id
_entity_poly.type
_entity_poly.pdbx_seq_one_letter_code
_entity_poly.pdbx_strand_id
1 'polypeptide(L)' 'MLEIDIINDFTPEKDECFEVELFDATGGARIGSINRTAVTITNDDAFNTVMDRLMVLTNANMRRDQGAQ' A
#
# COMPACT_ATOMS: atom_id res chain seq x y z
N MET A 1 -13.93 8.40 19.21
CA MET A 1 -12.78 8.31 18.30
C MET A 1 -13.16 7.31 17.23
N LEU A 2 -12.94 7.63 15.95
CA LEU A 2 -13.12 6.70 14.83
C LEU A 2 -11.74 6.13 14.50
N GLU A 3 -11.67 4.81 14.34
CA GLU A 3 -10.44 4.09 14.04
C GLU A 3 -10.66 3.25 12.78
N ILE A 4 -9.69 3.28 11.87
CA ILE A 4 -9.71 2.59 10.59
C ILE A 4 -8.36 1.88 10.48
N ASP A 5 -8.38 0.55 10.49
CA ASP A 5 -7.17 -0.25 10.39
C ASP A 5 -6.62 -0.26 8.96
N ILE A 6 -5.30 -0.23 8.85
CA ILE A 6 -4.56 -0.44 7.60
C ILE A 6 -3.98 -1.86 7.63
N ILE A 7 -4.22 -2.64 6.57
CA ILE A 7 -3.66 -3.99 6.43
C ILE A 7 -2.35 -3.88 5.68
N ASN A 8 -1.24 -4.19 6.35
CA ASN A 8 0.09 -4.12 5.78
C ASN A 8 0.51 -5.47 5.16
N ASP A 9 1.16 -5.44 4.00
CA ASP A 9 1.88 -6.59 3.48
C ASP A 9 3.29 -6.22 2.97
N PHE A 10 3.84 -6.97 2.02
CA PHE A 10 5.20 -6.76 1.47
C PHE A 10 5.22 -6.67 -0.06
N THR A 11 4.03 -6.62 -0.68
CA THR A 11 3.81 -6.65 -2.10
C THR A 11 3.90 -5.23 -2.65
N PRO A 12 4.77 -4.97 -3.62
CA PRO A 12 4.87 -3.65 -4.22
C PRO A 12 3.59 -3.26 -4.98
N GLU A 13 2.91 -2.22 -4.50
CA GLU A 13 1.65 -1.70 -5.05
C GLU A 13 1.75 -0.22 -5.48
N LYS A 14 0.64 0.39 -5.89
CA LYS A 14 0.54 1.85 -6.09
C LYS A 14 -0.01 2.48 -4.82
N ASP A 15 0.20 3.77 -4.63
CA ASP A 15 -0.50 4.53 -3.60
C ASP A 15 -2.02 4.36 -3.75
N GLU A 16 -2.69 4.10 -2.63
CA GLU A 16 -4.13 3.87 -2.58
C GLU A 16 -4.84 5.05 -1.90
N CYS A 17 -6.08 5.31 -2.28
CA CYS A 17 -6.82 6.47 -1.77
C CYS A 17 -8.26 6.09 -1.44
N PHE A 18 -8.75 6.57 -0.29
CA PHE A 18 -10.15 6.50 0.09
C PHE A 18 -10.62 7.82 0.70
N GLU A 19 -11.94 8.02 0.77
CA GLU A 19 -12.55 9.20 1.37
C GLU A 19 -13.32 8.84 2.63
N VAL A 20 -13.27 9.72 3.64
CA VAL A 20 -14.14 9.67 4.81
C VAL A 20 -15.07 10.88 4.76
N GLU A 21 -16.38 10.64 4.85
CA GLU A 21 -17.42 11.67 4.83
C GLU A 21 -18.31 11.59 6.07
N LEU A 22 -18.58 12.75 6.68
CA LEU A 22 -19.60 12.93 7.70
C LEU A 22 -20.93 13.30 7.03
N PHE A 23 -21.98 12.56 7.37
CA PHE A 23 -23.34 12.76 6.86
C PHE A 23 -24.40 12.51 7.95
N ASP A 24 -25.65 12.92 7.70
CA ASP A 24 -26.83 12.67 8.53
C ASP A 24 -26.67 12.94 10.04
N ALA A 25 -26.19 14.12 10.40
CA ALA A 25 -26.15 14.55 11.80
C ALA A 25 -27.56 14.59 12.42
N THR A 26 -27.72 13.97 13.59
CA THR A 26 -28.98 13.93 14.34
C THR A 26 -28.87 14.68 15.68
N GLY A 27 -29.98 14.80 16.43
CA GLY A 27 -29.98 15.41 17.77
C GLY A 27 -29.72 16.93 17.78
N GLY A 28 -30.01 17.63 16.67
CA GLY A 28 -29.79 19.07 16.55
C GLY A 28 -28.35 19.48 16.23
N ALA A 29 -27.43 18.51 16.07
CA ALA A 29 -26.07 18.77 15.63
C ALA A 29 -26.02 19.26 14.17
N ARG A 30 -24.99 20.02 13.84
CA ARG A 30 -24.70 20.48 12.47
C ARG A 30 -23.31 20.02 12.08
N ILE A 31 -23.19 19.55 10.84
CA ILE A 31 -21.90 19.24 10.24
C ILE A 31 -21.22 20.55 9.84
N GLY A 32 -19.93 20.67 10.14
CA GLY A 32 -19.13 21.84 9.78
C GLY A 32 -18.83 21.93 8.28
N SER A 33 -18.13 22.99 7.88
CA SER A 33 -17.70 23.19 6.47
C SER A 33 -16.72 22.14 5.97
N ILE A 34 -15.98 21.51 6.87
CA ILE A 34 -15.10 20.38 6.58
C ILE A 34 -15.85 19.11 7.02
N ASN A 35 -16.42 18.39 6.05
CA ASN A 35 -17.14 17.14 6.28
C ASN A 35 -16.54 15.96 5.53
N ARG A 36 -15.47 16.19 4.75
CA ARG A 36 -14.83 15.17 3.94
C ARG A 36 -13.32 15.30 4.03
N THR A 37 -12.63 14.16 4.07
CA THR A 37 -11.19 14.09 3.95
C THR A 37 -10.80 12.94 3.03
N ALA A 38 -9.83 13.20 2.15
CA ALA A 38 -9.13 12.14 1.44
C ALA A 38 -8.02 11.58 2.33
N VAL A 39 -7.83 10.27 2.28
CA VAL A 39 -6.76 9.56 2.98
C VAL A 39 -5.97 8.81 1.93
N THR A 40 -4.66 9.01 1.91
CA THR A 40 -3.73 8.32 1.02
C THR A 40 -2.87 7.35 1.83
N ILE A 41 -2.86 6.10 1.41
CA ILE A 41 -1.96 5.06 1.91
C ILE A 41 -0.80 5.01 0.92
N THR A 42 0.38 5.42 1.38
CA THR A 42 1.59 5.43 0.56
C THR A 42 2.30 4.09 0.62
N ASN A 43 2.69 3.55 -0.53
CA ASN A 43 3.42 2.28 -0.58
C ASN A 43 4.92 2.48 -0.21
N ASP A 44 5.45 1.62 0.67
CA ASP A 44 6.87 1.56 1.05
C ASP A 44 7.60 0.25 0.68
N ASP A 45 6.95 -0.69 -0.02
CA ASP A 45 7.47 -2.02 -0.38
C ASP A 45 8.37 -2.06 -1.62
N ALA A 46 8.71 -0.90 -2.19
CA ALA A 46 9.50 -0.81 -3.41
C ALA A 46 10.87 -1.53 -3.31
N PHE A 47 11.46 -1.58 -2.11
CA PHE A 47 12.73 -2.27 -1.87
C PHE A 47 12.66 -3.78 -2.14
N ASN A 48 11.55 -4.42 -1.79
CA ASN A 48 11.35 -5.86 -1.96
C ASN A 48 11.42 -6.26 -3.45
N THR A 49 10.89 -5.40 -4.33
CA THR A 49 10.96 -5.58 -5.79
C THR A 49 12.39 -5.76 -6.30
N VAL A 50 13.34 -4.98 -5.77
CA VAL A 50 14.73 -5.01 -6.22
C VAL A 50 15.40 -6.30 -5.76
N MET A 51 15.14 -6.71 -4.52
CA MET A 51 15.67 -7.95 -3.95
C MET A 51 15.13 -9.17 -4.69
N ASP A 52 13.84 -9.20 -5.01
CA ASP A 52 13.22 -10.28 -5.80
C ASP A 52 13.88 -10.41 -7.17
N ARG A 53 14.09 -9.28 -7.86
CA ARG A 53 14.78 -9.27 -9.16
C ARG A 53 16.23 -9.75 -9.04
N LEU A 54 16.95 -9.34 -8.00
CA LEU A 54 18.32 -9.80 -7.75
C LEU A 54 18.38 -11.30 -7.47
N MET A 55 17.43 -11.85 -6.71
CA MET A 55 17.35 -13.30 -6.48
C MET A 55 17.08 -14.06 -7.78
N VAL A 56 16.16 -13.58 -8.62
CA VAL A 56 15.88 -14.20 -9.93
C VAL A 56 17.12 -14.18 -10.82
N LEU A 57 17.83 -13.05 -10.89
CA LEU A 57 19.04 -12.92 -11.70
C LEU A 57 20.17 -13.82 -11.18
N THR A 58 20.37 -13.86 -9.85
CA THR A 58 21.36 -14.74 -9.21
C THR A 58 21.06 -16.21 -9.52
N ASN A 59 19.79 -16.63 -9.39
CA ASN A 59 19.35 -17.98 -9.73
C ASN A 59 19.54 -18.30 -11.22
N ALA A 60 19.24 -17.37 -12.11
CA ALA A 60 19.44 -17.55 -13.55
C ALA A 60 20.92 -17.69 -13.91
N ASN A 61 21.81 -16.95 -13.26
CA ASN A 61 23.25 -17.03 -13.48
C ASN A 61 23.82 -18.35 -12.91
N MET A 62 23.42 -18.74 -11.69
CA MET A 62 23.82 -20.02 -11.10
C MET A 62 23.39 -21.23 -11.96
N ARG A 63 22.23 -21.17 -12.61
CA ARG A 63 21.77 -22.22 -13.54
C ARG A 63 22.55 -22.26 -14.85
N ARG A 64 22.99 -21.10 -15.36
CA ARG A 64 23.82 -21.03 -16.58
C ARG A 64 25.21 -21.59 -16.36
N ASP A 65 25.80 -21.33 -15.20
CA ASP A 65 27.16 -21.79 -14.87
C ASP A 65 27.22 -23.31 -14.64
N GLN A 66 26.12 -23.95 -14.26
CA GLN A 66 26.03 -25.41 -14.09
C GLN A 66 25.80 -26.18 -15.40
N GLY A 67 25.40 -25.52 -16.48
CA GLY A 67 25.15 -26.14 -17.79
C GLY A 67 26.33 -26.08 -18.77
N ALA A 68 27.48 -25.56 -18.34
CA ALA A 68 28.67 -25.35 -19.17
C ALA A 68 29.79 -26.39 -18.97
N GLN A 69 29.47 -27.59 -18.43
CA GLN A 69 30.38 -28.74 -18.33
C GLN A 69 29.95 -29.87 -19.25
#